data_AF-A0ABD0LI57-F1
#
_entry.id   AF-A0ABD0LI57-F1
#
_cell.length_a   1.000
_cell.length_b   1.000
_cell.length_c   1.000
_cell.angle_alpha   90.00
_cell.angle_beta   90.00
_cell.angle_gamma   90.00
#
_symmetry.space_group_name_H-M   'P 1'
#
loop_
_entity.id
_entity.type
_entity.pdbx_description
1 polymer ?
#
loop_
_entity_poly.entity_id
_entity_poly.type
_entity_poly.pdbx_seq_one_letter_code
_entity_poly.pdbx_strand_id
1 'polypeptide(L)'
;MASSASLSAASAAKVRCVIHFSATNEDKAICALTETTFDRILDFSNKWKRLVGAQGDVARVFVATSAESCSSLHEASDAGVGFHRQCYNRFTDSARLHRIEGRVSRDVSLLHTEPESEAPPAK
;
A
#
# COMPACT_ATOMS: atom_id res chain seq x y z
N MET A 1 9.32 16.74 -52.97
CA MET A 1 9.34 15.58 -52.04
C MET A 1 8.91 16.09 -50.69
N ALA A 2 7.65 15.89 -50.33
CA ALA A 2 7.12 16.25 -49.03
C ALA A 2 7.16 15.00 -48.15
N SER A 3 8.06 14.98 -47.17
CA SER A 3 8.01 14.00 -46.09
C SER A 3 7.73 14.74 -44.80
N SER A 4 6.44 15.07 -44.63
CA SER A 4 5.87 15.41 -43.34
C SER A 4 5.90 14.15 -42.47
N ALA A 5 6.88 14.04 -41.59
CA ALA A 5 6.81 13.10 -40.48
C ALA A 5 6.05 13.78 -39.34
N SER A 6 4.72 13.66 -39.41
CA SER A 6 3.82 13.97 -38.31
C SER A 6 4.04 13.00 -37.16
N LEU A 7 4.29 13.57 -35.98
CA LEU A 7 3.72 13.20 -34.69
C LEU A 7 3.66 11.69 -34.39
N SER A 8 4.68 11.20 -33.66
CA SER A 8 4.36 10.32 -32.54
C SER A 8 4.63 11.13 -31.28
N ALA A 9 3.60 11.86 -30.84
CA ALA A 9 3.47 12.21 -29.44
C ALA A 9 3.38 10.88 -28.69
N ALA A 10 4.54 10.29 -28.38
CA ALA A 10 4.63 9.32 -27.32
C ALA A 10 4.06 10.06 -26.11
N SER A 11 2.82 9.75 -25.77
CA SER A 11 2.21 10.19 -24.53
C SER A 11 3.23 9.82 -23.46
N ALA A 12 3.96 10.80 -22.94
CA ALA A 12 4.85 10.57 -21.82
C ALA A 12 3.96 9.95 -20.75
N ALA A 13 4.08 8.62 -20.58
CA ALA A 13 3.22 7.87 -19.70
C ALA A 13 3.34 8.57 -18.34
N LYS A 14 2.27 9.24 -17.91
CA LYS A 14 2.32 10.04 -16.69
C LYS A 14 2.64 9.07 -15.58
N VAL A 15 3.85 9.20 -15.03
CA VAL A 15 4.28 8.33 -13.94
C VAL A 15 3.24 8.45 -12.83
N ARG A 16 2.74 7.34 -12.30
CA ARG A 16 1.70 7.35 -11.25
C ARG A 16 2.25 6.87 -9.92
N CYS A 17 1.76 7.44 -8.82
CA CYS A 17 2.14 7.02 -7.48
C CYS A 17 1.43 5.71 -7.12
N VAL A 18 2.19 4.64 -6.88
CA VAL A 18 1.66 3.28 -6.67
C VAL A 18 0.98 3.08 -5.31
N ILE A 19 1.38 3.86 -4.31
CA ILE A 19 0.84 3.86 -2.95
C ILE A 19 0.17 5.20 -2.62
N HIS A 20 -0.64 5.72 -3.54
CA HIS A 20 -1.27 7.03 -3.38
C HIS A 20 -2.44 6.98 -2.39
N PHE A 21 -2.42 7.85 -1.36
CA PHE A 21 -3.55 8.02 -0.41
C PHE A 21 -3.70 9.45 0.09
N SER A 22 -3.15 10.43 -0.62
CA SER A 22 -3.17 11.83 -0.21
C SER A 22 -3.40 12.72 -1.42
N ALA A 23 -4.63 13.21 -1.58
CA ALA A 23 -5.03 14.12 -2.65
C ALA A 23 -4.14 15.38 -2.72
N THR A 24 -3.57 15.82 -1.59
CA THR A 24 -2.63 16.95 -1.51
C THR A 24 -1.26 16.71 -2.18
N ASN A 25 -1.04 15.54 -2.78
CA ASN A 25 0.22 15.17 -3.42
C ASN A 25 0.09 15.03 -4.94
N GLU A 26 -1.07 15.29 -5.55
CA GLU A 26 -1.27 15.13 -7.00
C GLU A 26 -0.31 15.98 -7.84
N ASP A 27 0.07 17.16 -7.35
CA ASP A 27 1.00 18.07 -8.04
C ASP A 27 2.47 17.88 -7.65
N LYS A 28 2.79 16.90 -6.80
CA LYS A 28 4.16 16.69 -6.31
C LYS A 28 4.94 15.77 -7.22
N ALA A 29 6.26 16.01 -7.30
CA ALA A 29 7.16 15.17 -8.06
C ALA A 29 7.11 13.71 -7.57
N ILE A 30 6.99 12.79 -8.52
CA ILE A 30 7.03 11.36 -8.28
C ILE A 30 8.47 10.89 -8.37
N CYS A 31 8.92 10.21 -7.32
CA CYS A 31 10.21 9.56 -7.27
C CYS A 31 10.12 8.21 -8.02
N ALA A 32 11.16 7.89 -8.78
CA ALA A 32 11.32 6.56 -9.36
C ALA A 32 11.50 5.51 -8.26
N LEU A 33 11.05 4.28 -8.54
CA LEU A 33 11.31 3.14 -7.69
C LEU A 33 12.77 2.68 -7.87
N THR A 34 13.44 2.41 -6.77
CA THR A 34 14.64 1.57 -6.70
C THR A 34 14.27 0.21 -6.08
N GLU A 35 15.14 -0.79 -6.23
CA GLU A 35 14.94 -2.12 -5.60
C GLU A 35 14.63 -1.99 -4.11
N THR A 36 15.45 -1.21 -3.40
CA THR A 36 15.27 -0.96 -1.96
C THR A 36 13.91 -0.37 -1.63
N THR A 37 13.44 0.61 -2.40
CA THR A 37 12.12 1.23 -2.14
C THR A 37 10.97 0.30 -2.50
N PHE A 38 11.12 -0.48 -3.57
CA PHE A 38 10.12 -1.44 -4.03
C PHE A 38 9.95 -2.57 -3.02
N ASP A 39 11.05 -3.19 -2.58
CA ASP A 39 11.03 -4.25 -1.58
C ASP A 39 10.40 -3.79 -0.28
N ARG A 40 10.70 -2.55 0.14
CA ARG A 40 10.11 -1.97 1.35
C ARG A 40 8.61 -1.73 1.19
N ILE A 41 8.17 -1.23 0.02
CA ILE A 41 6.74 -1.06 -0.27
C ILE A 41 6.03 -2.43 -0.25
N LEU A 42 6.64 -3.46 -0.84
CA LEU A 42 6.09 -4.81 -0.86
C LEU A 42 5.98 -5.41 0.54
N ASP A 43 7.01 -5.30 1.36
CA ASP A 43 7.01 -5.74 2.77
C ASP A 43 5.88 -5.06 3.57
N PHE A 44 5.81 -3.73 3.50
CA PHE A 44 4.74 -3.00 4.19
C PHE A 44 3.36 -3.30 3.63
N SER A 45 3.22 -3.55 2.33
CA SER A 45 1.93 -3.95 1.75
C SER A 45 1.48 -5.31 2.27
N ASN A 46 2.40 -6.26 2.43
CA ASN A 46 2.10 -7.57 3.01
C ASN A 46 1.68 -7.50 4.48
N LYS A 47 2.15 -6.48 5.22
CA LYS A 47 1.74 -6.19 6.59
C LYS A 47 0.38 -5.49 6.63
N TRP A 48 0.23 -4.40 5.86
CA TRP A 48 -0.99 -3.59 5.81
C TRP A 48 -2.20 -4.33 5.25
N LYS A 49 -2.04 -5.25 4.29
CA LYS A 49 -3.19 -5.92 3.64
C LYS A 49 -4.09 -6.69 4.61
N ARG A 50 -3.54 -7.09 5.76
CA ARG A 50 -4.24 -7.80 6.84
C ARG A 50 -5.03 -6.86 7.76
N LEU A 51 -4.84 -5.55 7.64
CA LEU A 51 -5.43 -4.52 8.47
C LEU A 51 -6.53 -3.78 7.73
N VAL A 52 -7.48 -3.23 8.49
CA VAL A 52 -8.59 -2.41 7.97
C VAL A 52 -8.15 -0.94 7.89
N GLY A 53 -8.68 -0.21 6.89
CA GLY A 53 -8.44 1.22 6.67
C GLY A 53 -7.64 1.51 5.40
N ALA A 54 -7.47 2.80 5.10
CA ALA A 54 -6.96 3.28 3.81
C ALA A 54 -5.62 2.67 3.38
N GLN A 55 -4.66 2.50 4.30
CA GLN A 55 -3.39 1.84 3.99
C GLN A 55 -3.57 0.36 3.65
N GLY A 56 -4.48 -0.33 4.34
CA GLY A 56 -4.83 -1.72 4.04
C GLY A 56 -5.53 -1.86 2.69
N ASP A 57 -6.42 -0.93 2.34
CA ASP A 57 -7.08 -0.90 1.03
C ASP A 57 -6.05 -0.71 -0.10
N VAL A 58 -5.18 0.29 0.04
CA VAL A 58 -4.09 0.54 -0.92
C VAL A 58 -3.16 -0.66 -1.02
N ALA A 59 -2.80 -1.29 0.10
CA ALA A 59 -1.95 -2.46 0.13
C ALA A 59 -2.60 -3.69 -0.53
N ARG A 60 -3.91 -3.90 -0.35
CA ARG A 60 -4.66 -4.98 -1.01
C ARG A 60 -4.69 -4.78 -2.52
N VAL A 61 -4.97 -3.55 -2.98
CA VAL A 61 -4.93 -3.21 -4.41
C VAL A 61 -3.54 -3.42 -4.98
N PHE A 62 -2.50 -2.89 -4.32
CA PHE A 62 -1.12 -3.08 -4.75
C PHE A 62 -0.73 -4.55 -4.83
N VAL A 63 -1.03 -5.36 -3.80
CA VAL A 63 -0.68 -6.79 -3.79
C VAL A 63 -1.48 -7.57 -4.83
N ALA A 64 -2.75 -7.27 -5.05
CA ALA A 64 -3.55 -7.91 -6.10
C ALA A 64 -2.97 -7.60 -7.49
N THR A 65 -2.71 -6.32 -7.77
CA THR A 65 -2.11 -5.89 -9.04
C THR A 65 -0.66 -6.37 -9.19
N SER A 66 0.13 -6.48 -8.12
CA SER A 66 1.48 -7.02 -8.17
C SER A 66 1.50 -8.53 -8.36
N ALA A 67 0.57 -9.26 -7.75
CA ALA A 67 0.43 -10.70 -7.95
C ALA A 67 -0.03 -11.04 -9.37
N GLU A 68 -0.76 -10.14 -10.03
CA GLU A 68 -1.29 -10.33 -11.38
C GLU A 68 -0.48 -9.61 -12.49
N SER A 69 0.34 -8.60 -12.16
CA SER A 69 0.90 -7.68 -13.17
C SER A 69 2.22 -6.98 -12.81
N CYS A 70 2.75 -7.11 -11.59
CA CYS A 70 3.91 -6.31 -11.16
C CYS A 70 4.70 -7.03 -10.05
N SER A 71 5.26 -8.18 -10.43
CA SER A 71 6.07 -9.08 -9.62
C SER A 71 7.51 -8.59 -9.43
N SER A 72 7.97 -7.63 -10.25
CA SER A 72 9.34 -7.12 -10.21
C SER A 72 9.42 -5.59 -10.34
N LEU A 73 10.54 -5.01 -9.90
CA LEU A 73 10.86 -3.60 -10.10
C LEU A 73 10.84 -3.21 -11.59
N HIS A 74 11.27 -4.11 -12.47
CA HIS A 74 11.34 -3.86 -13.92
C HIS A 74 9.94 -3.62 -14.49
N GLU A 75 8.99 -4.49 -14.16
CA GLU A 75 7.57 -4.35 -14.54
C GLU A 75 6.95 -3.07 -13.98
N ALA A 76 7.34 -2.68 -12.75
CA ALA A 76 6.88 -1.44 -12.14
C ALA A 76 7.42 -0.20 -12.85
N SER A 77 8.69 -0.24 -13.27
CA SER A 77 9.30 0.82 -14.05
C SER A 77 8.66 0.95 -15.43
N ASP A 78 8.43 -0.17 -16.12
CA ASP A 78 7.81 -0.21 -17.45
C ASP A 78 6.35 0.25 -17.43
N ALA A 79 5.63 -0.05 -16.33
CA ALA A 79 4.27 0.43 -16.11
C ALA A 79 4.18 1.93 -15.81
N GLY A 80 5.31 2.65 -15.77
CA GLY A 80 5.37 4.07 -15.45
C GLY A 80 4.86 4.32 -14.03
N VAL A 81 5.28 3.53 -13.05
CA VAL A 81 4.91 3.76 -11.65
C VAL A 81 6.08 4.24 -10.81
N GLY A 82 5.75 5.06 -9.81
CA GLY A 82 6.70 5.61 -8.85
C GLY A 82 6.00 5.86 -7.51
N PHE A 83 6.56 6.73 -6.69
CA PHE A 83 5.92 7.14 -5.43
C PHE A 83 6.13 8.61 -5.11
N HIS A 84 5.15 9.23 -4.46
CA HIS A 84 5.40 10.49 -3.76
C HIS A 84 6.14 10.20 -2.45
N ARG A 85 7.20 10.96 -2.16
CA ARG A 85 7.99 10.79 -0.92
C ARG A 85 7.15 10.81 0.35
N GLN A 86 6.12 11.64 0.40
CA GLN A 86 5.21 11.69 1.55
C GLN A 86 4.32 10.46 1.67
N CYS A 87 3.82 9.92 0.54
CA CYS A 87 3.06 8.68 0.52
C CYS A 87 3.95 7.53 1.01
N TYR A 88 5.18 7.43 0.50
CA TYR A 88 6.16 6.44 0.94
C TYR A 88 6.42 6.53 2.44
N ASN A 89 6.83 7.69 2.96
CA ASN A 89 7.14 7.84 4.38
C ASN A 89 5.98 7.45 5.30
N ARG A 90 4.74 7.82 4.94
CA ARG A 90 3.54 7.50 5.71
C ARG A 90 3.12 6.03 5.56
N PHE A 91 3.33 5.43 4.41
CA PHE A 91 3.02 4.02 4.16
C PHE A 91 4.01 3.10 4.87
N THR A 92 5.29 3.48 4.89
CA THR A 92 6.37 2.70 5.50
C THR A 92 6.66 3.09 6.95
N ASP A 93 5.71 3.72 7.64
CA ASP A 93 5.82 4.11 9.05
C ASP A 93 5.53 2.89 9.95
N SER A 94 6.61 2.26 10.44
CA SER A 94 6.52 1.09 11.33
C SER A 94 5.89 1.41 12.68
N ALA A 95 6.09 2.61 13.22
CA ALA A 95 5.50 3.00 14.49
C ALA A 95 3.98 3.16 14.37
N ARG A 96 3.49 3.62 13.22
CA ARG A 96 2.05 3.64 12.92
C ARG A 96 1.50 2.22 12.76
N LEU A 97 2.19 1.36 12.03
CA LEU A 97 1.78 -0.04 11.86
C LEU A 97 1.63 -0.74 13.21
N HIS A 98 2.66 -0.70 14.06
CA HIS A 98 2.63 -1.32 15.39
C HIS A 98 1.51 -0.78 16.29
N ARG A 99 1.20 0.53 16.22
CA ARG A 99 0.09 1.10 16.99
C ARG A 99 -1.26 0.56 16.54
N ILE A 100 -1.45 0.32 15.24
CA ILE A 100 -2.70 -0.21 14.70
C ILE A 100 -2.80 -1.71 15.03
N GLU A 101 -1.73 -2.48 14.81
CA GLU A 101 -1.66 -3.90 15.20
C GLU A 101 -1.95 -4.08 16.70
N GLY A 102 -1.35 -3.25 17.55
CA GLY A 102 -1.59 -3.28 19.00
C GLY A 102 -3.03 -2.97 19.41
N ARG A 103 -3.77 -2.16 18.63
CA ARG A 103 -5.21 -1.94 18.87
C ARG A 103 -6.02 -3.17 18.46
N VAL A 104 -5.77 -3.70 17.26
CA VAL A 104 -6.46 -4.90 16.76
C VAL A 104 -6.25 -6.09 17.70
N SER A 105 -5.03 -6.33 18.16
CA SER A 105 -4.76 -7.42 19.12
C SER A 105 -5.50 -7.24 20.45
N ARG A 106 -5.64 -6.00 20.95
CA ARG A 106 -6.39 -5.72 22.18
C ARG A 106 -7.90 -5.89 22.00
N ASP A 107 -8.45 -5.44 20.89
CA ASP A 107 -9.89 -5.58 20.59
C ASP A 107 -10.28 -7.06 20.46
N VAL A 108 -9.40 -7.90 19.88
CA VAL A 108 -9.59 -9.36 19.83
C VAL A 108 -9.51 -9.99 21.23
N SER A 109 -8.56 -9.55 22.08
CA SER A 109 -8.48 -10.06 23.46
C SER A 109 -9.69 -9.69 24.32
N LEU A 110 -10.31 -8.54 24.08
CA LEU A 110 -11.52 -8.11 24.81
C LEU A 110 -12.77 -8.88 24.38
N LEU A 111 -12.83 -9.37 23.15
CA LEU A 111 -13.95 -10.19 22.64
C LEU A 111 -13.93 -11.64 23.14
N HIS A 112 -12.81 -12.13 23.69
CA HIS A 112 -12.70 -13.49 24.24
C HIS A 112 -12.86 -13.56 25.76
N THR A 113 -13.26 -12.47 26.41
CA THR A 113 -13.60 -12.49 27.85
C THR A 113 -15.11 -12.44 28.00
N GLU A 114 -15.79 -13.56 27.73
CA GLU A 114 -17.17 -13.74 28.20
C GLU A 114 -17.14 -13.89 29.72
N PRO A 115 -17.85 -13.05 30.50
CA PRO A 115 -18.10 -13.34 31.90
C PRO A 115 -19.35 -14.23 32.06
N GLU A 116 -19.28 -15.08 33.09
CA GLU A 116 -20.39 -15.82 33.74
C GLU A 116 -20.83 -17.14 33.07
N SER A 117 -21.16 -18.21 33.81
CA SER A 117 -21.65 -18.26 35.19
C SER A 117 -21.30 -19.60 35.86
N GLU A 118 -20.59 -19.54 36.98
CA GLU A 118 -20.40 -20.66 37.89
C GLU A 118 -21.71 -20.84 38.68
N ALA A 119 -22.55 -21.79 38.26
CA ALA A 119 -23.74 -22.16 39.00
C ALA A 119 -23.32 -22.85 40.32
N PRO A 120 -23.86 -22.45 41.49
CA PRO A 120 -23.51 -23.06 42.76
C PRO A 120 -24.07 -24.49 42.86
N PRO A 121 -23.41 -25.41 43.59
CA PRO A 121 -23.84 -26.79 43.69
C PRO A 121 -25.16 -26.88 44.47
N ALA A 122 -26.14 -27.56 43.87
CA ALA A 122 -27.38 -27.93 44.54
C ALA A 122 -27.09 -28.95 45.65
N LYS A 123 -27.72 -28.73 46.80
CA LYS A 123 -27.60 -29.53 48.04
C LYS A 123 -28.22 -30.91 47.90
#